data_AF-A0A9D5RZD2-F1
#
_entry.id   AF-A0A9D5RZD2-F1
#
_cell.length_a   1.000
_cell.length_b   1.000
_cell.length_c   1.000
_cell.angle_alpha   90.00
_cell.angle_beta   90.00
_cell.angle_gamma   90.00
#
_symmetry.space_group_name_H-M   'P 1'
#
loop_
_entity.id
_entity.type
_entity.pdbx_description
1 polymer ?
#
loop_
_entity_poly.entity_id
_entity_poly.type
_entity_poly.pdbx_seq_one_letter_code
_entity_poly.pdbx_strand_id
1 'polypeptide(L)'
;MSEFSSYDVNQKYDYIIYNKYRYGQQDWNIEKFNDLFDEELINYLCSNNDFINNINDIIEKTNMNTLLECSNLSLESKNKLIAFLISKQVNIKELLNDNNKNYFLNYINEEYKNKKISLNYIYDVFNENEFNNFINNNQITSTEVINLIKNKCNYSNYDKNKIKALIGVDGITDAIITQIGAPLFWELVNDLELSEDIIQKRSNGDSIVLQNPNDYTSESIKNVFCDLYLHNNAKNCLFDIETILGYMNKSPEFKNDISPFDTILSHIHTFLKKEEVFDETYSNFINEINNITSSKSLYDMIDMIESKMYRSFENEMDNKLEKTKEDITKNINSQQLITKDGKFVPFYRIENQTESQRNFLFVNHTTSITNDMTAEQFYNNYINNGKKNNKLCVSLNNEGFIGGYGKSDKVNLGYFNTGNKQVLSANTRDGQTNQRKIDEGKKRKVIKNVVLPIEDFMKDTYKYNEITLYNDSKDIEPVMPDFILTNNNEPTPIEVEIASTFGIPIYFVNKEKYESYEATSPRPNEWYDYDSSFVIESRVIENEISNSQTISY
;
A
#
# COMPACT_ATOMS: atom_id res chain seq x y z
N MET A 1 -32.53 -53.82 -7.30
CA MET A 1 -33.29 -52.75 -7.98
C MET A 1 -32.87 -51.46 -7.33
N SER A 2 -32.34 -50.56 -8.13
CA SER A 2 -31.98 -49.20 -7.77
C SER A 2 -33.13 -48.49 -7.03
N GLU A 3 -32.88 -47.92 -5.86
CA GLU A 3 -33.87 -47.21 -5.02
C GLU A 3 -34.50 -46.01 -5.76
N PHE A 4 -33.76 -45.41 -6.70
CA PHE A 4 -34.16 -44.18 -7.41
C PHE A 4 -34.62 -44.39 -8.85
N SER A 5 -34.53 -45.63 -9.38
CA SER A 5 -34.94 -45.94 -10.75
C SER A 5 -36.42 -45.70 -11.06
N SER A 6 -37.27 -45.59 -10.02
CA SER A 6 -38.70 -45.30 -10.16
C SER A 6 -39.06 -43.82 -10.02
N TYR A 7 -38.09 -42.96 -9.72
CA TYR A 7 -38.34 -41.52 -9.54
C TYR A 7 -38.32 -40.82 -10.89
N ASP A 8 -39.24 -39.89 -11.11
CA ASP A 8 -39.14 -38.96 -12.24
C ASP A 8 -38.08 -37.88 -11.98
N VAL A 9 -37.71 -37.12 -13.01
CA VAL A 9 -36.62 -36.14 -12.92
C VAL A 9 -36.86 -35.03 -11.88
N ASN A 10 -38.11 -34.61 -11.67
CA ASN A 10 -38.44 -33.60 -10.66
C ASN A 10 -38.36 -34.21 -9.25
N GLN A 11 -38.77 -35.46 -9.07
CA GLN A 11 -38.66 -36.19 -7.80
C GLN A 11 -37.20 -36.46 -7.43
N LYS A 12 -36.36 -36.83 -8.40
CA LYS A 12 -34.90 -36.95 -8.19
C LYS A 12 -34.31 -35.61 -7.76
N TYR A 13 -34.71 -34.53 -8.42
CA TYR A 13 -34.30 -33.17 -8.09
C TYR A 13 -34.72 -32.74 -6.66
N ASP A 14 -36.00 -32.89 -6.32
CA ASP A 14 -36.52 -32.55 -4.98
C ASP A 14 -35.85 -33.38 -3.89
N TYR A 15 -35.51 -34.64 -4.19
CA TYR A 15 -34.81 -35.53 -3.27
C TYR A 15 -33.36 -35.06 -2.98
N ILE A 16 -32.64 -34.57 -4.00
CA ILE A 16 -31.31 -33.96 -3.83
C ILE A 16 -31.40 -32.74 -2.90
N ILE A 17 -32.41 -31.89 -3.09
CA ILE A 17 -32.63 -30.70 -2.25
C ILE A 17 -33.01 -31.09 -0.81
N TYR A 18 -33.91 -32.07 -0.65
CA TYR A 18 -34.46 -32.47 0.64
C TYR A 18 -33.43 -33.15 1.56
N ASN A 19 -32.56 -34.03 1.04
CA ASN A 19 -31.59 -34.74 1.88
C ASN A 19 -30.49 -33.83 2.47
N LYS A 20 -30.19 -32.68 1.85
CA LYS A 20 -29.33 -31.63 2.45
C LYS A 20 -29.87 -31.16 3.80
N TYR A 21 -31.18 -30.91 3.86
CA TYR A 21 -31.84 -30.30 5.02
C TYR A 21 -31.83 -31.20 6.26
N ARG A 22 -31.68 -32.51 6.07
CA ARG A 22 -31.79 -33.51 7.13
C ARG A 22 -30.45 -34.04 7.65
N TYR A 23 -29.38 -34.02 6.84
CA TYR A 23 -28.14 -34.72 7.19
C TYR A 23 -26.87 -33.89 7.22
N GLY A 24 -26.86 -32.64 6.74
CA GLY A 24 -25.90 -31.56 7.05
C GLY A 24 -24.39 -31.75 6.82
N GLN A 25 -23.83 -32.97 6.93
CA GLN A 25 -22.39 -33.27 6.94
C GLN A 25 -22.06 -34.75 6.59
N GLN A 26 -22.99 -35.58 6.10
CA GLN A 26 -22.62 -36.94 5.68
C GLN A 26 -22.00 -36.94 4.27
N ASP A 27 -20.80 -37.54 4.15
CA ASP A 27 -20.21 -37.90 2.85
C ASP A 27 -21.20 -38.77 2.08
N TRP A 28 -21.65 -38.27 0.92
CA TRP A 28 -22.56 -38.99 0.03
C TRP A 28 -21.83 -40.22 -0.50
N ASN A 29 -22.16 -41.41 0.01
CA ASN A 29 -21.57 -42.66 -0.46
C ASN A 29 -21.99 -42.91 -1.92
N ILE A 30 -21.02 -42.81 -2.84
CA ILE A 30 -21.13 -43.03 -4.29
C ILE A 30 -22.01 -44.25 -4.62
N GLU A 31 -21.80 -45.38 -3.93
CA GLU A 31 -22.51 -46.62 -4.23
C GLU A 31 -24.03 -46.56 -3.99
N LYS A 32 -24.49 -45.66 -3.11
CA LYS A 32 -25.93 -45.50 -2.81
C LYS A 32 -26.65 -44.54 -3.75
N PHE A 33 -25.93 -43.59 -4.35
CA PHE A 33 -26.53 -42.49 -5.11
C PHE A 33 -26.19 -42.51 -6.60
N ASN A 34 -25.42 -43.49 -7.08
CA ASN A 34 -25.07 -43.65 -8.50
C ASN A 34 -26.29 -43.70 -9.44
N ASP A 35 -27.44 -44.18 -8.97
CA ASP A 35 -28.65 -44.27 -9.79
C ASP A 35 -29.53 -43.01 -9.73
N LEU A 36 -29.19 -42.06 -8.86
CA LEU A 36 -29.85 -40.75 -8.79
C LEU A 36 -29.34 -39.83 -9.91
N PHE A 37 -28.08 -39.98 -10.31
CA PHE A 37 -27.41 -39.18 -11.33
C PHE A 37 -27.37 -39.94 -12.67
N ASP A 38 -28.46 -39.84 -13.43
CA ASP A 38 -28.62 -40.43 -14.76
C ASP A 38 -28.73 -39.37 -15.87
N GLU A 39 -28.81 -39.83 -17.13
CA GLU A 39 -28.83 -38.96 -18.30
C GLU A 39 -30.04 -38.01 -18.32
N GLU A 40 -31.20 -38.46 -17.82
CA GLU A 40 -32.42 -37.67 -17.75
C GLU A 40 -32.25 -36.49 -16.81
N LEU A 41 -31.69 -36.73 -15.61
CA LEU A 41 -31.38 -35.66 -14.67
C LEU A 41 -30.34 -34.69 -15.22
N ILE A 42 -29.24 -35.15 -15.84
CA ILE A 42 -28.23 -34.25 -16.42
C ILE A 42 -28.83 -33.36 -17.52
N ASN A 43 -29.62 -33.93 -18.43
CA ASN A 43 -30.28 -33.14 -19.48
C ASN A 43 -31.25 -32.10 -18.89
N TYR A 44 -31.98 -32.48 -17.83
CA TYR A 44 -32.87 -31.57 -17.13
C TYR A 44 -32.11 -30.42 -16.46
N LEU A 45 -31.02 -30.71 -15.75
CA LEU A 45 -30.15 -29.72 -15.11
C LEU A 45 -29.55 -28.74 -16.15
N CYS A 46 -29.11 -29.25 -17.30
CA CYS A 46 -28.54 -28.41 -18.36
C CYS A 46 -29.58 -27.58 -19.13
N SER A 47 -30.86 -27.99 -19.12
CA SER A 47 -31.94 -27.32 -19.86
C SER A 47 -32.76 -26.33 -19.02
N ASN A 48 -32.65 -26.39 -17.69
CA ASN A 48 -33.46 -25.57 -16.78
C ASN A 48 -32.65 -24.42 -16.16
N ASN A 49 -32.83 -23.21 -16.69
CA ASN A 49 -32.13 -22.01 -16.25
C ASN A 49 -32.56 -21.51 -14.86
N ASP A 50 -33.69 -21.93 -14.28
CA ASP A 50 -34.10 -21.45 -12.94
C ASP A 50 -33.21 -22.02 -11.80
N PHE A 51 -32.40 -23.03 -12.11
CA PHE A 51 -31.32 -23.58 -11.28
C PHE A 51 -30.18 -22.57 -10.99
N ILE A 52 -30.09 -21.49 -11.78
CA ILE A 52 -28.94 -20.57 -11.90
C ILE A 52 -28.61 -19.78 -10.62
N ASN A 53 -29.60 -19.42 -9.81
CA ASN A 53 -29.35 -18.50 -8.69
C ASN A 53 -28.54 -19.12 -7.54
N ASN A 54 -28.34 -20.45 -7.54
CA ASN A 54 -27.73 -21.19 -6.44
C ASN A 54 -26.65 -22.19 -6.91
N ILE A 55 -25.93 -21.93 -8.01
CA ILE A 55 -24.99 -22.93 -8.54
C ILE A 55 -23.81 -23.26 -7.59
N ASN A 56 -23.29 -22.26 -6.87
CA ASN A 56 -22.31 -22.46 -5.79
C ASN A 56 -22.87 -23.37 -4.69
N ASP A 57 -24.13 -23.14 -4.38
CA ASP A 57 -24.93 -23.93 -3.47
C ASP A 57 -25.02 -25.38 -3.98
N ILE A 58 -25.17 -25.65 -5.28
CA ILE A 58 -25.17 -27.02 -5.85
C ILE A 58 -23.79 -27.69 -5.77
N ILE A 59 -22.72 -26.95 -6.01
CA ILE A 59 -21.33 -27.45 -5.93
C ILE A 59 -20.95 -27.76 -4.48
N GLU A 60 -21.40 -26.96 -3.53
CA GLU A 60 -21.26 -27.23 -2.09
C GLU A 60 -22.20 -28.36 -1.63
N LYS A 61 -23.38 -28.51 -2.24
CA LYS A 61 -24.41 -29.51 -1.89
C LYS A 61 -24.21 -30.88 -2.51
N THR A 62 -23.47 -30.95 -3.61
CA THR A 62 -23.26 -32.17 -4.40
C THR A 62 -21.77 -32.42 -4.44
N ASN A 63 -21.30 -33.58 -4.00
CA ASN A 63 -19.90 -33.94 -4.18
C ASN A 63 -19.63 -34.06 -5.69
N MET A 64 -19.13 -32.98 -6.31
CA MET A 64 -18.98 -32.93 -7.77
C MET A 64 -17.97 -33.97 -8.28
N ASN A 65 -17.00 -34.38 -7.45
CA ASN A 65 -16.12 -35.52 -7.74
C ASN A 65 -16.95 -36.79 -7.93
N THR A 66 -17.82 -37.09 -6.96
CA THR A 66 -18.73 -38.25 -6.99
C THR A 66 -19.58 -38.27 -8.26
N LEU A 67 -20.11 -37.12 -8.66
CA LEU A 67 -21.00 -37.05 -9.82
C LEU A 67 -20.24 -37.23 -11.14
N LEU A 68 -19.05 -36.64 -11.27
CA LEU A 68 -18.19 -36.79 -12.45
C LEU A 68 -17.52 -38.19 -12.52
N GLU A 69 -17.37 -38.86 -11.39
CA GLU A 69 -16.86 -40.24 -11.26
C GLU A 69 -17.95 -41.32 -11.39
N CYS A 70 -19.23 -40.95 -11.35
CA CYS A 70 -20.35 -41.89 -11.46
C CYS A 70 -20.21 -42.77 -12.72
N SER A 71 -20.20 -44.09 -12.53
CA SER A 71 -20.02 -45.08 -13.61
C SER A 71 -21.23 -45.17 -14.55
N ASN A 72 -22.40 -44.71 -14.11
CA ASN A 72 -23.65 -44.80 -14.85
C ASN A 72 -23.82 -43.68 -15.89
N LEU A 73 -22.98 -42.64 -15.85
CA LEU A 73 -23.03 -41.55 -16.82
C LEU A 73 -22.15 -41.85 -18.03
N SER A 74 -22.74 -41.73 -19.22
CA SER A 74 -21.99 -41.73 -20.48
C SER A 74 -21.00 -40.56 -20.53
N LEU A 75 -19.92 -40.73 -21.32
CA LEU A 75 -18.95 -39.67 -21.55
C LEU A 75 -19.62 -38.39 -22.10
N GLU A 76 -20.64 -38.54 -22.94
CA GLU A 76 -21.41 -37.41 -23.48
C GLU A 76 -22.14 -36.62 -22.38
N SER A 77 -22.79 -37.32 -21.44
CA SER A 77 -23.48 -36.67 -20.31
C SER A 77 -22.50 -35.97 -19.37
N LYS A 78 -21.34 -36.57 -19.10
CA LYS A 78 -20.25 -35.93 -18.34
C LYS A 78 -19.76 -34.66 -19.04
N ASN A 79 -19.56 -34.73 -20.35
CA ASN A 79 -19.13 -33.60 -21.16
C ASN A 79 -20.17 -32.46 -21.21
N LYS A 80 -21.47 -32.78 -21.29
CA LYS A 80 -22.57 -31.80 -21.22
C LYS A 80 -22.58 -31.08 -19.88
N LEU A 81 -22.38 -31.81 -18.79
CA LEU A 81 -22.32 -31.23 -17.46
C LEU A 81 -21.09 -30.32 -17.29
N ILE A 82 -19.91 -30.76 -17.73
CA ILE A 82 -18.69 -29.96 -17.71
C ILE A 82 -18.90 -28.65 -18.50
N ALA A 83 -19.45 -28.75 -19.71
CA ALA A 83 -19.78 -27.61 -20.55
C ALA A 83 -20.75 -26.63 -19.86
N PHE A 84 -21.78 -27.16 -19.21
CA PHE A 84 -22.73 -26.37 -18.43
C PHE A 84 -22.04 -25.61 -17.28
N LEU A 85 -21.20 -26.28 -16.49
CA LEU A 85 -20.50 -25.66 -15.35
C LEU A 85 -19.51 -24.57 -15.80
N ILE A 86 -18.81 -24.80 -16.90
CA ILE A 86 -17.93 -23.81 -17.54
C ILE A 86 -18.74 -22.59 -18.02
N SER A 87 -19.91 -22.79 -18.61
CA SER A 87 -20.79 -21.70 -19.04
C SER A 87 -21.27 -20.81 -17.88
N LYS A 88 -21.20 -21.33 -16.66
CA LYS A 88 -21.52 -20.64 -15.41
C LYS A 88 -20.27 -20.15 -14.66
N GLN A 89 -19.10 -20.26 -15.28
CA GLN A 89 -17.80 -19.83 -14.75
C GLN A 89 -17.48 -20.46 -13.38
N VAL A 90 -17.83 -21.72 -13.20
CA VAL A 90 -17.50 -22.49 -12.00
C VAL A 90 -16.10 -23.09 -12.15
N ASN A 91 -15.23 -22.94 -11.15
CA ASN A 91 -13.96 -23.68 -11.13
C ASN A 91 -14.16 -25.11 -10.61
N ILE A 92 -14.22 -26.08 -11.52
CA ILE A 92 -14.32 -27.51 -11.20
C ILE A 92 -13.03 -28.28 -11.46
N LYS A 93 -11.91 -27.61 -11.78
CA LYS A 93 -10.72 -28.27 -12.31
C LYS A 93 -10.12 -29.29 -11.35
N GLU A 94 -10.02 -28.93 -10.06
CA GLU A 94 -9.51 -29.81 -9.00
C GLU A 94 -10.44 -31.02 -8.74
N LEU A 95 -11.63 -31.02 -9.35
CA LEU A 95 -12.63 -32.06 -9.23
C LEU A 95 -12.64 -33.05 -10.40
N LEU A 96 -11.71 -32.90 -11.35
CA LEU A 96 -11.65 -33.70 -12.57
C LEU A 96 -10.50 -34.70 -12.53
N ASN A 97 -10.79 -35.95 -12.93
CA ASN A 97 -9.74 -36.90 -13.31
C ASN A 97 -9.03 -36.49 -14.60
N ASP A 98 -7.89 -37.11 -14.91
CA ASP A 98 -7.02 -36.72 -16.04
C ASP A 98 -7.74 -36.72 -17.40
N ASN A 99 -8.64 -37.67 -17.66
CA ASN A 99 -9.39 -37.75 -18.92
C ASN A 99 -10.38 -36.59 -19.06
N ASN A 100 -11.12 -36.29 -18.00
CA ASN A 100 -12.07 -35.19 -17.97
C ASN A 100 -11.37 -33.82 -17.97
N LYS A 101 -10.17 -33.73 -17.39
CA LYS A 101 -9.33 -32.53 -17.38
C LYS A 101 -8.92 -32.11 -18.79
N ASN A 102 -8.55 -33.06 -19.66
CA ASN A 102 -8.23 -32.76 -21.06
C ASN A 102 -9.44 -32.23 -21.83
N TYR A 103 -10.62 -32.84 -21.65
CA TYR A 103 -11.86 -32.32 -22.25
C TYR A 103 -12.17 -30.90 -21.75
N PHE A 104 -12.08 -30.68 -20.44
CA PHE A 104 -12.29 -29.38 -19.80
C PHE A 104 -11.38 -28.29 -20.36
N LEU A 105 -10.07 -28.54 -20.47
CA LEU A 105 -9.11 -27.58 -21.02
C LEU A 105 -9.41 -27.24 -22.48
N ASN A 106 -9.72 -28.26 -23.30
CA ASN A 106 -10.09 -28.06 -24.71
C ASN A 106 -11.40 -27.27 -24.86
N TYR A 107 -12.40 -27.56 -24.02
CA TYR A 107 -13.68 -26.89 -24.06
C TYR A 107 -13.57 -25.42 -23.65
N ILE A 108 -12.80 -25.10 -22.60
CA ILE A 108 -12.51 -23.70 -22.22
C ILE A 108 -11.86 -22.95 -23.39
N ASN A 109 -10.92 -23.59 -24.09
CA ASN A 109 -10.24 -22.97 -25.22
C ASN A 109 -11.23 -22.60 -26.35
N GLU A 110 -12.14 -23.52 -26.70
CA GLU A 110 -13.15 -23.26 -27.74
C GLU A 110 -14.16 -22.20 -27.32
N GLU A 111 -14.63 -22.23 -26.07
CA GLU A 111 -15.58 -21.23 -25.57
C GLU A 111 -14.95 -19.83 -25.42
N TYR A 112 -13.65 -19.76 -25.14
CA TYR A 112 -12.90 -18.51 -25.19
C TYR A 112 -12.83 -17.94 -26.61
N LYS A 113 -12.48 -18.77 -27.61
CA LYS A 113 -12.50 -18.35 -29.03
C LYS A 113 -13.88 -17.86 -29.48
N ASN A 114 -14.93 -18.46 -28.93
CA ASN A 114 -16.32 -18.05 -29.13
C ASN A 114 -16.76 -16.84 -28.27
N LYS A 115 -15.84 -16.23 -27.51
CA LYS A 115 -16.06 -15.07 -26.63
C LYS A 115 -17.13 -15.26 -25.54
N LYS A 116 -17.34 -16.50 -25.11
CA LYS A 116 -18.30 -16.83 -24.04
C LYS A 116 -17.66 -16.86 -22.65
N ILE A 117 -16.33 -16.94 -22.60
CA ILE A 117 -15.53 -16.97 -21.38
C ILE A 117 -14.53 -15.81 -21.42
N SER A 118 -14.27 -15.21 -20.26
CA SER A 118 -13.30 -14.13 -20.11
C SER A 118 -11.91 -14.64 -19.74
N LEU A 119 -10.87 -13.86 -20.10
CA LEU A 119 -9.49 -14.12 -19.68
C LEU A 119 -9.34 -14.18 -18.14
N ASN A 120 -10.15 -13.42 -17.39
CA ASN A 120 -10.21 -13.47 -15.92
C ASN A 120 -10.49 -14.88 -15.40
N TYR A 121 -11.49 -15.56 -15.96
CA TYR A 121 -11.85 -16.91 -15.55
C TYR A 121 -10.72 -17.90 -15.88
N ILE A 122 -10.09 -17.76 -17.05
CA ILE A 122 -8.98 -18.62 -17.47
C ILE A 122 -7.79 -18.45 -16.54
N TYR A 123 -7.48 -17.20 -16.14
CA TYR A 123 -6.43 -16.89 -15.18
C TYR A 123 -6.63 -17.59 -13.82
N ASP A 124 -7.87 -17.66 -13.34
CA ASP A 124 -8.21 -18.27 -12.04
C ASP A 124 -8.17 -19.80 -12.07
N VAL A 125 -8.53 -20.40 -13.21
CA VAL A 125 -8.64 -21.86 -13.35
C VAL A 125 -7.32 -22.51 -13.73
N PHE A 126 -6.55 -21.89 -14.64
CA PHE A 126 -5.36 -22.52 -15.20
C PHE A 126 -4.21 -22.41 -14.21
N ASN A 127 -3.34 -23.42 -14.11
CA ASN A 127 -2.06 -23.22 -13.43
C ASN A 127 -1.10 -22.44 -14.35
N GLU A 128 0.08 -22.09 -13.86
CA GLU A 128 1.06 -21.30 -14.62
C GLU A 128 1.38 -21.91 -16.01
N ASN A 129 1.69 -23.21 -16.07
CA ASN A 129 2.07 -23.88 -17.33
C ASN A 129 0.91 -23.93 -18.34
N GLU A 130 -0.29 -24.25 -17.87
CA GLU A 130 -1.49 -24.27 -18.71
C GLU A 130 -1.82 -22.87 -19.21
N PHE A 131 -1.69 -21.86 -18.36
CA PHE A 131 -1.92 -20.46 -18.71
C PHE A 131 -0.92 -20.00 -19.78
N ASN A 132 0.37 -20.30 -19.60
CA ASN A 132 1.40 -20.00 -20.59
C ASN A 132 1.15 -20.69 -21.94
N ASN A 133 0.71 -21.95 -21.91
CA ASN A 133 0.30 -22.63 -23.14
C ASN A 133 -0.94 -22.00 -23.76
N PHE A 134 -1.89 -21.54 -22.96
CA PHE A 134 -3.10 -20.90 -23.43
C PHE A 134 -2.81 -19.58 -24.14
N ILE A 135 -1.99 -18.70 -23.53
CA ILE A 135 -1.64 -17.40 -24.12
C ILE A 135 -0.86 -17.56 -25.43
N ASN A 136 -0.02 -18.58 -25.55
CA ASN A 136 0.77 -18.83 -26.76
C ASN A 136 -0.07 -19.37 -27.94
N ASN A 137 -1.24 -19.96 -27.65
CA ASN A 137 -2.09 -20.61 -28.66
C ASN A 137 -3.34 -19.79 -29.02
N ASN A 138 -3.55 -18.65 -28.38
CA ASN A 138 -4.73 -17.82 -28.59
C ASN A 138 -4.34 -16.37 -28.84
N GLN A 139 -5.11 -15.70 -29.70
CA GLN A 139 -4.96 -14.28 -29.92
C GLN A 139 -5.64 -13.53 -28.77
N ILE A 140 -4.83 -13.05 -27.82
CA ILE A 140 -5.30 -12.25 -26.69
C ILE A 140 -5.17 -10.78 -27.03
N THR A 141 -6.22 -10.01 -26.77
CA THR A 141 -6.21 -8.57 -27.03
C THR A 141 -5.61 -7.77 -25.87
N SER A 142 -5.03 -6.61 -26.17
CA SER A 142 -4.55 -5.67 -25.15
C SER A 142 -5.65 -5.27 -24.17
N THR A 143 -6.85 -4.98 -24.65
CA THR A 143 -8.01 -4.64 -23.82
C THR A 143 -8.33 -5.73 -22.78
N GLU A 144 -8.26 -7.01 -23.15
CA GLU A 144 -8.49 -8.11 -22.21
C GLU A 144 -7.41 -8.17 -21.13
N VAL A 145 -6.14 -7.98 -21.51
CA VAL A 145 -5.02 -7.98 -20.55
C VAL A 145 -5.11 -6.79 -19.61
N ILE A 146 -5.40 -5.60 -20.12
CA ILE A 146 -5.55 -4.38 -19.30
C ILE A 146 -6.69 -4.57 -18.29
N ASN A 147 -7.83 -5.11 -18.71
CA ASN A 147 -8.94 -5.41 -17.81
C ASN A 147 -8.56 -6.47 -16.77
N LEU A 148 -7.84 -7.53 -17.16
CA LEU A 148 -7.35 -8.53 -16.22
C LEU A 148 -6.41 -7.91 -15.18
N ILE A 149 -5.42 -7.12 -15.61
CA ILE A 149 -4.47 -6.44 -14.72
C ILE A 149 -5.22 -5.50 -13.76
N LYS A 150 -6.12 -4.65 -14.27
CA LYS A 150 -6.94 -3.75 -13.45
C LYS A 150 -7.83 -4.50 -12.46
N ASN A 151 -8.23 -5.74 -12.75
CA ASN A 151 -9.06 -6.54 -11.85
C ASN A 151 -8.24 -7.33 -10.83
N LYS A 152 -7.14 -7.96 -11.25
CA LYS A 152 -6.35 -8.89 -10.42
C LYS A 152 -5.26 -8.20 -9.62
N CYS A 153 -4.51 -7.30 -10.25
CA CYS A 153 -3.39 -6.62 -9.61
C CYS A 153 -3.83 -5.55 -8.61
N ASN A 154 -5.12 -5.18 -8.61
CA ASN A 154 -5.72 -4.39 -7.54
C ASN A 154 -5.61 -5.02 -6.15
N TYR A 155 -5.51 -6.36 -6.09
CA TYR A 155 -5.48 -7.12 -4.86
C TYR A 155 -4.07 -7.70 -4.69
N SER A 156 -3.48 -7.62 -3.49
CA SER A 156 -2.09 -8.01 -3.19
C SER A 156 -1.71 -9.48 -3.47
N ASN A 157 -2.65 -10.32 -3.87
CA ASN A 157 -2.47 -11.75 -4.02
C ASN A 157 -2.81 -12.23 -5.45
N TYR A 158 -2.07 -11.71 -6.43
CA TYR A 158 -2.13 -12.19 -7.81
C TYR A 158 -0.90 -13.06 -8.14
N ASP A 159 -1.08 -13.98 -9.08
CA ASP A 159 -0.01 -14.81 -9.63
C ASP A 159 0.89 -13.96 -10.52
N LYS A 160 2.06 -13.60 -9.98
CA LYS A 160 3.06 -12.74 -10.63
C LYS A 160 3.60 -13.36 -11.93
N ASN A 161 3.78 -14.67 -11.98
CA ASN A 161 4.34 -15.35 -13.14
C ASN A 161 3.38 -15.28 -14.33
N LYS A 162 2.08 -15.50 -14.09
CA LYS A 162 1.06 -15.36 -15.13
C LYS A 162 0.95 -13.93 -15.67
N ILE A 163 1.01 -12.92 -14.80
CA ILE A 163 0.98 -11.52 -15.25
C ILE A 163 2.24 -11.19 -16.05
N LYS A 164 3.42 -11.63 -15.60
CA LYS A 164 4.68 -11.43 -16.33
C LYS A 164 4.66 -12.09 -17.71
N ALA A 165 4.05 -13.27 -17.82
CA ALA A 165 3.88 -13.96 -19.10
C ALA A 165 2.99 -13.16 -20.08
N LEU A 166 1.92 -12.52 -19.61
CA LEU A 166 1.09 -11.65 -20.45
C LEU A 166 1.82 -10.39 -20.91
N ILE A 167 2.62 -9.77 -20.04
CA ILE A 167 3.42 -8.59 -20.40
C ILE A 167 4.36 -8.91 -21.56
N GLY A 168 4.91 -10.13 -21.58
CA GLY A 168 5.80 -10.62 -22.64
C GLY A 168 5.12 -10.92 -23.99
N VAL A 169 3.80 -10.77 -24.12
CA VAL A 169 3.10 -10.93 -25.40
C VAL A 169 3.26 -9.67 -26.26
N ASP A 170 3.53 -9.85 -27.55
CA ASP A 170 3.73 -8.76 -28.50
C ASP A 170 2.56 -7.74 -28.49
N GLY A 171 2.88 -6.45 -28.45
CA GLY A 171 1.90 -5.35 -28.41
C GLY A 171 1.22 -5.13 -27.05
N ILE A 172 1.32 -6.07 -26.10
CA ILE A 172 0.75 -5.92 -24.75
C ILE A 172 1.59 -4.97 -23.90
N THR A 173 2.91 -5.06 -23.98
CA THR A 173 3.81 -4.16 -23.24
C THR A 173 3.48 -2.69 -23.54
N ASP A 174 3.33 -2.32 -24.82
CA ASP A 174 3.04 -0.94 -25.21
C ASP A 174 1.62 -0.50 -24.77
N ALA A 175 0.64 -1.41 -24.78
CA ALA A 175 -0.68 -1.14 -24.23
C ALA A 175 -0.65 -0.92 -22.71
N ILE A 176 0.16 -1.69 -21.98
CA ILE A 176 0.35 -1.50 -20.53
C ILE A 176 0.98 -0.15 -20.25
N ILE A 177 2.02 0.21 -21.01
CA ILE A 177 2.71 1.49 -20.89
C ILE A 177 1.75 2.67 -21.13
N THR A 178 0.77 2.54 -22.02
CA THR A 178 -0.10 3.65 -22.42
C THR A 178 -1.46 3.68 -21.71
N GLN A 179 -1.98 2.55 -21.26
CA GLN A 179 -3.36 2.44 -20.73
C GLN A 179 -3.44 2.14 -19.24
N ILE A 180 -2.34 1.75 -18.60
CA ILE A 180 -2.26 1.63 -17.14
C ILE A 180 -1.83 2.98 -16.56
N GLY A 181 -2.61 3.48 -15.61
CA GLY A 181 -2.28 4.70 -14.87
C GLY A 181 -0.99 4.53 -14.06
N ALA A 182 -0.28 5.64 -13.86
CA ALA A 182 1.03 5.68 -13.22
C ALA A 182 1.14 4.84 -11.92
N PRO A 183 0.19 4.93 -10.95
CA PRO A 183 0.36 4.24 -9.68
C PRO A 183 0.42 2.72 -9.84
N LEU A 184 -0.52 2.17 -10.63
CA LEU A 184 -0.57 0.73 -10.90
C LEU A 184 0.60 0.30 -11.79
N PHE A 185 1.04 1.13 -12.74
CA PHE A 185 2.20 0.81 -13.57
C PHE A 185 3.47 0.66 -12.74
N TRP A 186 3.80 1.63 -11.89
CA TRP A 186 5.00 1.59 -11.04
C TRP A 186 4.94 0.50 -9.98
N GLU A 187 3.75 0.15 -9.51
CA GLU A 187 3.56 -1.03 -8.68
C GLU A 187 3.94 -2.30 -9.44
N LEU A 188 3.43 -2.49 -10.67
CA LEU A 188 3.79 -3.65 -11.49
C LEU A 188 5.29 -3.72 -11.76
N VAL A 189 5.93 -2.57 -12.04
CA VAL A 189 7.40 -2.48 -12.21
C VAL A 189 8.13 -3.06 -11.00
N ASN A 190 7.75 -2.61 -9.79
CA ASN A 190 8.38 -3.05 -8.55
C ASN A 190 8.04 -4.51 -8.20
N ASP A 191 6.78 -4.90 -8.33
CA ASP A 191 6.29 -6.23 -7.92
C ASP A 191 6.76 -7.35 -8.84
N LEU A 192 6.86 -7.06 -10.14
CA LEU A 192 7.22 -8.04 -11.19
C LEU A 192 8.68 -7.94 -11.63
N GLU A 193 9.42 -6.96 -11.10
CA GLU A 193 10.80 -6.63 -11.49
C GLU A 193 10.87 -6.47 -13.01
N LEU A 194 10.09 -5.54 -13.55
CA LEU A 194 10.09 -5.22 -14.98
C LEU A 194 11.42 -4.55 -15.37
N SER A 195 11.83 -4.72 -16.64
CA SER A 195 13.11 -4.24 -17.12
C SER A 195 13.18 -2.71 -17.22
N GLU A 196 14.40 -2.17 -17.14
CA GLU A 196 14.67 -0.74 -17.34
C GLU A 196 14.19 -0.25 -18.72
N ASP A 197 14.18 -1.10 -19.74
CA ASP A 197 13.67 -0.75 -21.06
C ASP A 197 12.17 -0.39 -21.04
N ILE A 198 11.36 -1.08 -20.23
CA ILE A 198 9.92 -0.80 -20.08
C ILE A 198 9.72 0.53 -19.35
N ILE A 199 10.53 0.76 -18.31
CA ILE A 199 10.56 2.02 -17.56
C ILE A 199 10.89 3.19 -18.49
N GLN A 200 11.97 3.07 -19.27
CA GLN A 200 12.42 4.11 -20.19
C GLN A 200 11.37 4.37 -21.29
N LYS A 201 10.73 3.33 -21.83
CA LYS A 201 9.65 3.49 -22.81
C LYS A 201 8.47 4.27 -22.24
N ARG A 202 8.08 4.03 -20.98
CA ARG A 202 7.04 4.81 -20.30
C ARG A 202 7.44 6.27 -20.19
N SER A 203 8.63 6.56 -19.65
CA SER A 203 9.11 7.95 -19.51
C SER A 203 9.22 8.68 -20.85
N ASN A 204 9.61 7.99 -21.93
CA ASN A 204 9.64 8.56 -23.27
C ASN A 204 8.23 8.87 -23.80
N GLY A 205 7.27 7.95 -23.63
CA GLY A 205 5.87 8.17 -24.01
C GLY A 205 5.25 9.37 -23.28
N ASP A 206 5.49 9.44 -21.97
CA ASP A 206 5.10 10.56 -21.12
C ASP A 206 5.76 11.89 -21.58
N SER A 207 7.03 11.87 -21.95
CA SER A 207 7.71 13.05 -22.51
C SER A 207 7.09 13.52 -23.83
N ILE A 208 6.64 12.60 -24.69
CA ILE A 208 5.96 12.94 -25.95
C ILE A 208 4.63 13.63 -25.69
N VAL A 209 3.88 13.22 -24.66
CA VAL A 209 2.63 13.89 -24.25
C VAL A 209 2.90 15.34 -23.85
N LEU A 210 3.98 15.59 -23.10
CA LEU A 210 4.36 16.95 -22.71
C LEU A 210 4.86 17.78 -23.90
N GLN A 211 5.51 17.17 -24.89
CA GLN A 211 6.00 17.87 -26.10
C GLN A 211 4.89 18.22 -27.09
N ASN A 212 3.79 17.47 -27.08
CA ASN A 212 2.67 17.65 -28.01
C ASN A 212 1.35 17.92 -27.25
N PRO A 213 1.28 18.95 -26.39
CA PRO A 213 0.16 19.13 -25.48
C PRO A 213 -1.18 19.42 -26.19
N ASN A 214 -1.16 19.88 -27.44
CA ASN A 214 -2.38 20.14 -28.21
C ASN A 214 -3.15 18.86 -28.58
N ASP A 215 -2.51 17.69 -28.50
CA ASP A 215 -3.11 16.41 -28.87
C ASP A 215 -3.78 15.70 -27.69
N TYR A 216 -3.69 16.25 -26.48
CA TYR A 216 -4.12 15.61 -25.24
C TYR A 216 -5.01 16.51 -24.38
N THR A 217 -5.78 15.90 -23.47
CA THR A 217 -6.63 16.64 -22.54
C THR A 217 -5.81 17.33 -21.44
N SER A 218 -6.37 18.38 -20.83
CA SER A 218 -5.73 19.11 -19.74
C SER A 218 -5.25 18.22 -18.61
N GLU A 219 -6.14 17.34 -18.24
CA GLU A 219 -5.95 16.38 -17.19
C GLU A 219 -4.86 15.34 -17.52
N SER A 220 -4.82 14.84 -18.77
CA SER A 220 -3.77 13.88 -19.18
C SER A 220 -2.38 14.48 -19.04
N ILE A 221 -2.23 15.75 -19.43
CA ILE A 221 -0.93 16.42 -19.40
C ILE A 221 -0.49 16.70 -17.97
N LYS A 222 -1.41 17.12 -17.08
CA LYS A 222 -1.13 17.29 -15.65
C LYS A 222 -0.71 15.97 -14.99
N ASN A 223 -1.40 14.88 -15.32
CA ASN A 223 -1.08 13.57 -14.78
C ASN A 223 0.32 13.10 -15.18
N VAL A 224 0.64 13.22 -16.48
CA VAL A 224 1.96 12.87 -16.99
C VAL A 224 3.06 13.76 -16.40
N PHE A 225 2.80 15.06 -16.24
CA PHE A 225 3.71 15.97 -15.54
C PHE A 225 3.96 15.51 -14.10
N CYS A 226 2.90 15.17 -13.37
CA CYS A 226 3.00 14.65 -12.02
C CYS A 226 3.79 13.33 -11.97
N ASP A 227 3.54 12.41 -12.91
CA ASP A 227 4.25 11.13 -13.01
C ASP A 227 5.75 11.31 -13.24
N LEU A 228 6.12 12.18 -14.18
CA LEU A 228 7.54 12.44 -14.52
C LEU A 228 8.30 13.20 -13.45
N TYR A 229 7.68 14.18 -12.79
CA TYR A 229 8.42 15.17 -12.00
C TYR A 229 8.05 15.25 -10.52
N LEU A 230 6.85 14.81 -10.14
CA LEU A 230 6.35 14.95 -8.78
C LEU A 230 6.11 13.60 -8.08
N HIS A 231 6.10 12.48 -8.81
CA HIS A 231 5.90 11.17 -8.23
C HIS A 231 7.23 10.53 -7.83
N ASN A 232 7.40 10.27 -6.53
CA ASN A 232 8.51 9.45 -6.04
C ASN A 232 8.06 7.98 -6.01
N ASN A 233 8.36 7.25 -7.08
CA ASN A 233 7.97 5.84 -7.24
C ASN A 233 8.49 4.95 -6.10
N ALA A 234 9.72 5.19 -5.65
CA ALA A 234 10.32 4.41 -4.56
C ALA A 234 9.57 4.59 -3.24
N LYS A 235 8.95 5.75 -3.01
CA LYS A 235 8.15 6.07 -1.81
C LYS A 235 6.63 5.94 -2.04
N ASN A 236 6.18 5.77 -3.28
CA ASN A 236 4.77 5.85 -3.71
C ASN A 236 4.07 7.11 -3.16
N CYS A 237 4.74 8.26 -3.26
CA CYS A 237 4.22 9.54 -2.80
C CYS A 237 4.31 10.61 -3.88
N LEU A 238 3.32 11.52 -3.88
CA LEU A 238 3.23 12.65 -4.78
C LEU A 238 3.67 13.89 -4.02
N PHE A 239 4.64 14.61 -4.57
CA PHE A 239 5.07 15.90 -4.05
C PHE A 239 3.98 16.94 -4.28
N ASP A 240 3.44 17.45 -3.17
CA ASP A 240 2.41 18.48 -3.21
C ASP A 240 3.05 19.87 -3.18
N ILE A 241 3.02 20.57 -4.32
CA ILE A 241 3.58 21.93 -4.43
C ILE A 241 2.86 22.90 -3.49
N GLU A 242 1.56 22.71 -3.22
CA GLU A 242 0.83 23.54 -2.26
C GLU A 242 1.40 23.42 -0.85
N THR A 243 1.80 22.20 -0.45
CA THR A 243 2.50 21.96 0.81
C THR A 243 3.84 22.70 0.86
N ILE A 244 4.65 22.65 -0.21
CA ILE A 244 5.95 23.34 -0.27
C ILE A 244 5.76 24.85 -0.10
N LEU A 245 4.85 25.45 -0.88
CA LEU A 245 4.54 26.88 -0.81
C LEU A 245 3.96 27.27 0.56
N GLY A 246 3.13 26.40 1.14
CA GLY A 246 2.60 26.56 2.50
C GLY A 246 3.70 26.59 3.55
N TYR A 247 4.68 25.68 3.45
CA TYR A 247 5.84 25.62 4.36
C TYR A 247 6.68 26.89 4.24
N MET A 248 6.99 27.36 3.03
CA MET A 248 7.74 28.60 2.80
C MET A 248 7.12 29.82 3.48
N ASN A 249 5.80 29.92 3.44
CA ASN A 249 5.10 31.04 4.06
C ASN A 249 5.17 31.02 5.59
N LYS A 250 5.45 29.87 6.18
CA LYS A 250 5.45 29.63 7.62
C LYS A 250 6.86 29.55 8.22
N SER A 251 7.86 29.18 7.44
CA SER A 251 9.25 29.03 7.87
C SER A 251 10.17 29.97 7.06
N PRO A 252 10.52 31.16 7.59
CA PRO A 252 11.36 32.15 6.89
C PRO A 252 12.75 31.64 6.53
N GLU A 253 13.35 30.80 7.38
CA GLU A 253 14.66 30.19 7.13
C GLU A 253 14.60 29.27 5.91
N PHE A 254 13.61 28.37 5.87
CA PHE A 254 13.38 27.52 4.71
C PHE A 254 13.08 28.32 3.44
N LYS A 255 12.28 29.39 3.54
CA LYS A 255 11.98 30.27 2.39
C LYS A 255 13.24 30.87 1.79
N ASN A 256 14.17 31.36 2.60
CA ASN A 256 15.43 31.91 2.10
C ASN A 256 16.27 30.85 1.36
N ASP A 257 16.26 29.61 1.85
CA ASP A 257 17.02 28.51 1.26
C ASP A 257 16.48 28.03 -0.08
N ILE A 258 15.18 28.21 -0.34
CA ILE A 258 14.54 27.80 -1.59
C ILE A 258 14.01 28.95 -2.43
N SER A 259 14.27 30.20 -2.03
CA SER A 259 13.88 31.42 -2.75
C SER A 259 14.25 31.45 -4.25
N PRO A 260 15.37 30.83 -4.70
CA PRO A 260 15.67 30.75 -6.13
C PRO A 260 14.62 29.96 -6.94
N PHE A 261 13.76 29.17 -6.29
CA PHE A 261 12.76 28.32 -6.91
C PHE A 261 11.31 28.86 -6.78
N ASP A 262 11.10 30.01 -6.13
CA ASP A 262 9.76 30.56 -5.89
C ASP A 262 8.93 30.70 -7.16
N THR A 263 9.54 31.25 -8.21
CA THR A 263 8.88 31.48 -9.51
C THR A 263 8.44 30.16 -10.14
N ILE A 264 9.35 29.18 -10.23
CA ILE A 264 9.04 27.90 -10.86
C ILE A 264 7.99 27.12 -10.06
N LEU A 265 8.09 27.09 -8.72
CA LEU A 265 7.09 26.44 -7.86
C LEU A 265 5.71 27.09 -8.01
N SER A 266 5.67 28.43 -8.08
CA SER A 266 4.42 29.18 -8.30
C SER A 266 3.80 28.89 -9.67
N HIS A 267 4.63 28.79 -10.72
CA HIS A 267 4.17 28.43 -12.05
C HIS A 267 3.61 26.99 -12.08
N ILE A 268 4.31 26.02 -11.49
CA ILE A 268 3.83 24.62 -11.39
C ILE A 268 2.51 24.56 -10.62
N HIS A 269 2.41 25.21 -9.47
CA HIS A 269 1.17 25.24 -8.68
C HIS A 269 0.00 25.84 -9.47
N THR A 270 0.25 26.93 -10.20
CA THR A 270 -0.75 27.56 -11.07
C THR A 270 -1.18 26.63 -12.20
N PHE A 271 -0.22 25.94 -12.83
CA PHE A 271 -0.48 24.96 -13.88
C PHE A 271 -1.39 23.82 -13.37
N LEU A 272 -1.07 23.23 -12.22
CA LEU A 272 -1.86 22.14 -11.66
C LEU A 272 -3.29 22.58 -11.29
N LYS A 273 -3.48 23.81 -10.80
CA LYS A 273 -4.79 24.34 -10.34
C LYS A 273 -5.71 24.89 -11.43
N LYS A 274 -5.21 25.39 -12.57
CA LYS A 274 -6.07 26.01 -13.60
C LYS A 274 -6.99 24.99 -14.28
N GLU A 275 -8.29 25.29 -14.38
CA GLU A 275 -9.29 24.37 -14.96
C GLU A 275 -9.33 24.34 -16.50
N GLU A 276 -8.90 25.39 -17.23
CA GLU A 276 -8.54 25.43 -18.68
C GLU A 276 -8.29 26.91 -19.07
N VAL A 277 -7.36 27.30 -19.95
CA VAL A 277 -7.29 27.12 -21.41
C VAL A 277 -5.83 26.93 -21.86
N PHE A 278 -5.59 26.00 -22.79
CA PHE A 278 -4.32 25.85 -23.52
C PHE A 278 -4.16 26.97 -24.53
N ASP A 279 -3.40 28.00 -24.17
CA ASP A 279 -2.96 29.05 -25.08
C ASP A 279 -1.42 29.03 -25.25
N GLU A 280 -0.88 29.96 -26.03
CA GLU A 280 0.55 30.10 -26.30
C GLU A 280 1.40 30.21 -25.00
N THR A 281 0.80 30.69 -23.91
CA THR A 281 1.41 30.79 -22.57
C THR A 281 1.70 29.41 -21.99
N TYR A 282 0.90 28.40 -22.34
CA TYR A 282 1.10 27.02 -21.88
C TYR A 282 2.33 26.36 -22.51
N SER A 283 2.44 26.42 -23.83
CA SER A 283 3.61 25.90 -24.55
C SER A 283 4.87 26.61 -24.10
N ASN A 284 4.80 27.91 -23.81
CA ASN A 284 5.89 28.67 -23.21
C ASN A 284 6.26 28.18 -21.81
N PHE A 285 5.28 27.84 -20.96
CA PHE A 285 5.55 27.25 -19.63
C PHE A 285 6.18 25.86 -19.73
N ILE A 286 5.66 24.97 -20.57
CA ILE A 286 6.27 23.64 -20.75
C ILE A 286 7.68 23.75 -21.36
N ASN A 287 7.89 24.67 -22.30
CA ASN A 287 9.22 24.98 -22.81
C ASN A 287 10.13 25.58 -21.74
N GLU A 288 9.62 26.44 -20.85
CA GLU A 288 10.35 26.99 -19.71
C GLU A 288 10.79 25.87 -18.75
N ILE A 289 9.89 24.96 -18.40
CA ILE A 289 10.22 23.76 -17.60
C ILE A 289 11.26 22.89 -18.33
N ASN A 290 11.07 22.61 -19.62
CA ASN A 290 12.00 21.81 -20.42
C ASN A 290 13.38 22.48 -20.60
N ASN A 291 13.45 23.81 -20.56
CA ASN A 291 14.71 24.55 -20.62
C ASN A 291 15.42 24.60 -19.26
N ILE A 292 14.69 24.72 -18.15
CA ILE A 292 15.26 24.67 -16.79
C ILE A 292 15.86 23.28 -16.50
N THR A 293 15.23 22.23 -17.01
CA THR A 293 15.64 20.82 -16.83
C THR A 293 16.93 20.43 -17.56
N SER A 294 17.45 21.27 -18.47
CA SER A 294 18.69 21.02 -19.21
C SER A 294 19.97 21.06 -18.35
N SER A 295 19.89 21.50 -17.08
CA SER A 295 21.06 21.63 -16.19
C SER A 295 20.97 20.83 -14.87
N LYS A 296 19.77 20.49 -14.40
CA LYS A 296 19.41 19.51 -13.35
C LYS A 296 17.96 19.10 -13.62
N SER A 297 17.59 17.82 -13.47
CA SER A 297 16.20 17.44 -13.72
C SER A 297 15.29 18.12 -12.70
N LEU A 298 14.06 18.48 -13.09
CA LEU A 298 13.07 19.08 -12.18
C LEU A 298 12.81 18.14 -11.00
N TYR A 299 12.90 16.83 -11.24
CA TYR A 299 12.88 15.79 -10.22
C TYR A 299 13.98 16.01 -9.17
N ASP A 300 15.25 16.23 -9.57
CA ASP A 300 16.35 16.51 -8.63
C ASP A 300 16.12 17.79 -7.82
N MET A 301 15.51 18.80 -8.43
CA MET A 301 15.14 20.04 -7.73
C MET A 301 14.11 19.78 -6.65
N ILE A 302 13.06 19.02 -6.96
CA ILE A 302 11.99 18.67 -6.02
C ILE A 302 12.53 17.77 -4.88
N ASP A 303 13.36 16.78 -5.20
CA ASP A 303 14.00 15.90 -4.20
C ASP A 303 14.92 16.69 -3.24
N MET A 304 15.66 17.67 -3.78
CA MET A 304 16.45 18.59 -2.97
C MET A 304 15.56 19.48 -2.07
N ILE A 305 14.44 19.99 -2.59
CA ILE A 305 13.50 20.79 -1.78
C ILE A 305 12.90 19.94 -0.65
N GLU A 306 12.47 18.71 -0.93
CA GLU A 306 12.00 17.76 0.09
C GLU A 306 13.06 17.55 1.18
N SER A 307 14.30 17.27 0.77
CA SER A 307 15.42 17.09 1.70
C SER A 307 15.65 18.31 2.58
N LYS A 308 15.50 19.52 2.04
CA LYS A 308 15.58 20.78 2.81
C LYS A 308 14.40 20.95 3.76
N MET A 309 13.19 20.54 3.38
CA MET A 309 12.02 20.59 4.27
C MET A 309 12.22 19.70 5.50
N TYR A 310 12.68 18.45 5.30
CA TYR A 310 12.97 17.56 6.43
C TYR A 310 14.08 18.08 7.33
N ARG A 311 15.15 18.67 6.77
CA ARG A 311 16.19 19.31 7.58
C ARG A 311 15.69 20.53 8.34
N SER A 312 14.84 21.34 7.72
CA SER A 312 14.22 22.48 8.39
C SER A 312 13.36 22.01 9.56
N PHE A 313 12.52 20.98 9.34
CA PHE A 313 11.76 20.33 10.39
C PHE A 313 12.67 19.80 11.50
N GLU A 314 13.75 19.07 11.17
CA GLU A 314 14.71 18.54 12.13
C GLU A 314 15.36 19.64 12.98
N ASN A 315 15.79 20.74 12.36
CA ASN A 315 16.37 21.89 13.05
C ASN A 315 15.35 22.57 13.98
N GLU A 316 14.11 22.79 13.51
CA GLU A 316 13.02 23.32 14.35
C GLU A 316 12.80 22.41 15.58
N MET A 317 12.95 21.10 15.40
CA MET A 317 12.70 20.08 16.43
C MET A 317 13.79 20.10 17.49
N ASP A 318 15.04 19.97 17.06
CA ASP A 318 16.19 19.93 17.94
C ASP A 318 16.31 21.23 18.73
N ASN A 319 16.03 22.39 18.11
CA ASN A 319 15.98 23.67 18.82
C ASN A 319 14.91 23.68 19.93
N LYS A 320 13.71 23.12 19.68
CA LYS A 320 12.65 23.02 20.69
C LYS A 320 12.98 21.99 21.78
N LEU A 321 13.62 20.88 21.43
CA LEU A 321 14.04 19.86 22.38
C LEU A 321 15.15 20.35 23.31
N GLU A 322 16.18 21.01 22.80
CA GLU A 322 17.26 21.58 23.62
C GLU A 322 16.72 22.67 24.55
N LYS A 323 15.83 23.54 24.07
CA LYS A 323 15.14 24.51 24.93
C LYS A 323 14.34 23.82 26.04
N THR A 324 13.63 22.74 25.72
CA THR A 324 12.87 21.95 26.69
C THR A 324 13.78 21.37 27.78
N LYS A 325 14.93 20.81 27.38
CA LYS A 325 15.94 20.24 28.29
C LYS A 325 16.50 21.28 29.26
N GLU A 326 16.93 22.43 28.75
CA GLU A 326 17.45 23.53 29.57
C GLU A 326 16.43 24.00 30.61
N ASP A 327 15.17 24.18 30.17
CA ASP A 327 14.15 24.78 31.01
C ASP A 327 13.60 23.84 32.10
N ILE A 328 13.40 22.56 31.77
CA ILE A 328 12.88 21.56 32.71
C ILE A 328 13.90 21.27 33.81
N THR A 329 15.19 21.25 33.48
CA THR A 329 16.26 20.99 34.46
C THR A 329 16.58 22.20 35.34
N LYS A 330 16.37 23.42 34.85
CA LYS A 330 16.71 24.66 35.57
C LYS A 330 15.76 25.01 36.73
N ASN A 331 14.48 24.62 36.63
CA ASN A 331 13.43 25.11 37.53
C ASN A 331 12.73 23.99 38.33
N ILE A 332 13.21 22.74 38.26
CA ILE A 332 12.61 21.60 38.94
C ILE A 332 13.64 20.95 39.85
N ASN A 333 13.32 20.87 41.14
CA ASN A 333 14.11 20.06 42.07
C ASN A 333 13.81 18.57 41.82
N SER A 334 14.85 17.78 41.56
CA SER A 334 14.72 16.32 41.44
C SER A 334 14.52 15.67 42.80
N GLN A 335 13.62 14.70 42.87
CA GLN A 335 13.68 13.65 43.90
C GLN A 335 14.75 12.62 43.50
N GLN A 336 15.41 12.02 44.50
CA GLN A 336 16.36 10.93 44.24
C GLN A 336 15.65 9.59 44.50
N LEU A 337 15.54 8.76 43.46
CA LEU A 337 15.12 7.37 43.56
C LEU A 337 16.36 6.50 43.79
N ILE A 338 16.18 5.37 44.47
CA ILE A 338 17.28 4.46 44.81
C ILE A 338 16.95 3.08 44.24
N THR A 339 17.86 2.53 43.43
CA THR A 339 17.82 1.15 42.94
C THR A 339 18.06 0.14 44.06
N LYS A 340 17.81 -1.14 43.81
CA LYS A 340 18.07 -2.20 44.79
C LYS A 340 19.55 -2.30 45.19
N ASP A 341 20.47 -1.94 44.30
CA ASP A 341 21.91 -1.91 44.54
C ASP A 341 22.43 -0.57 45.09
N GLY A 342 21.54 0.37 45.41
CA GLY A 342 21.86 1.62 46.11
C GLY A 342 22.32 2.77 45.20
N LYS A 343 22.14 2.67 43.88
CA LYS A 343 22.42 3.76 42.94
C LYS A 343 21.28 4.78 42.93
N PHE A 344 21.65 6.04 42.76
CA PHE A 344 20.71 7.16 42.72
C PHE A 344 20.27 7.46 41.28
N VAL A 345 18.96 7.68 41.10
CA VAL A 345 18.35 8.07 39.82
C VAL A 345 17.55 9.36 40.04
N PRO A 346 17.87 10.46 39.32
CA PRO A 346 17.08 11.68 39.40
C PRO A 346 15.67 11.47 38.84
N PHE A 347 14.67 11.90 39.60
CA PHE A 347 13.26 11.87 39.22
C PHE A 347 12.68 13.27 39.24
N TYR A 348 12.24 13.74 38.07
CA TYR A 348 11.67 15.07 37.86
C TYR A 348 10.17 14.95 37.61
N ARG A 349 9.38 15.76 38.30
CA ARG A 349 7.93 15.82 38.14
C ARG A 349 7.58 17.10 37.39
N ILE A 350 7.02 16.95 36.19
CA ILE A 350 6.62 18.05 35.32
C ILE A 350 5.13 18.30 35.55
N GLU A 351 4.82 19.43 36.16
CA GLU A 351 3.49 19.70 36.73
C GLU A 351 2.80 20.97 36.20
N ASN A 352 3.17 21.45 35.02
CA ASN A 352 2.55 22.62 34.37
C ASN A 352 2.67 23.95 35.16
N GLN A 353 3.67 24.10 36.03
CA GLN A 353 3.78 25.26 36.94
C GLN A 353 4.46 26.47 36.29
N THR A 354 5.52 26.26 35.51
CA THR A 354 6.23 27.33 34.79
C THR A 354 5.85 27.36 33.31
N GLU A 355 6.05 28.49 32.63
CA GLU A 355 5.77 28.62 31.19
C GLU A 355 6.45 27.52 30.37
N SER A 356 7.71 27.24 30.67
CA SER A 356 8.46 26.17 30.00
C SER A 356 8.00 24.76 30.36
N GLN A 357 7.41 24.54 31.54
CA GLN A 357 6.74 23.27 31.86
C GLN A 357 5.38 23.14 31.14
N ARG A 358 4.83 24.25 30.62
CA ARG A 358 3.60 24.22 29.81
C ARG A 358 3.86 24.01 28.33
N ASN A 359 5.05 24.35 27.83
CA ASN A 359 5.37 24.38 26.41
C ASN A 359 6.55 23.45 26.10
N PHE A 360 6.44 22.17 26.50
CA PHE A 360 7.51 21.19 26.31
C PHE A 360 7.37 20.46 24.99
N LEU A 361 8.49 19.96 24.47
CA LEU A 361 8.51 18.96 23.40
C LEU A 361 9.37 17.78 23.85
N PHE A 362 8.87 16.57 23.66
CA PHE A 362 9.60 15.33 23.88
C PHE A 362 9.56 14.45 22.64
N VAL A 363 10.70 13.86 22.30
CA VAL A 363 10.76 12.73 21.38
C VAL A 363 10.84 11.46 22.21
N ASN A 364 10.03 10.45 21.91
CA ASN A 364 10.05 9.18 22.65
C ASN A 364 9.86 7.95 21.76
N HIS A 365 10.53 6.87 22.15
CA HIS A 365 10.41 5.54 21.58
C HIS A 365 9.92 4.57 22.65
N THR A 366 8.91 3.77 22.35
CA THR A 366 8.39 2.78 23.29
C THR A 366 8.95 1.40 22.98
N THR A 367 9.56 0.77 23.98
CA THR A 367 10.10 -0.59 23.88
C THR A 367 9.40 -1.53 24.87
N SER A 368 9.09 -2.75 24.43
CA SER A 368 8.48 -3.76 25.28
C SER A 368 9.47 -4.36 26.28
N ILE A 369 8.97 -4.65 27.48
CA ILE A 369 9.65 -5.39 28.54
C ILE A 369 8.86 -6.64 28.88
N THR A 370 9.55 -7.69 29.32
CA THR A 370 8.91 -8.90 29.85
C THR A 370 9.09 -8.94 31.36
N ASN A 371 8.21 -9.64 32.07
CA ASN A 371 8.18 -9.64 33.55
C ASN A 371 9.52 -10.07 34.19
N ASP A 372 10.30 -10.92 33.51
CA ASP A 372 11.55 -11.48 34.03
C ASP A 372 12.82 -10.79 33.46
N MET A 373 12.65 -9.72 32.68
CA MET A 373 13.77 -9.03 32.03
C MET A 373 14.55 -8.18 33.04
N THR A 374 15.88 -8.35 33.09
CA THR A 374 16.76 -7.48 33.87
C THR A 374 17.08 -6.19 33.11
N ALA A 375 17.47 -5.13 33.81
CA ALA A 375 17.88 -3.88 33.18
C ALA A 375 19.11 -4.03 32.25
N GLU A 376 20.06 -4.90 32.62
CA GLU A 376 21.22 -5.23 31.79
C GLU A 376 20.81 -5.98 30.51
N GLN A 377 19.86 -6.93 30.61
CA GLN A 377 19.29 -7.60 29.43
C GLN A 377 18.57 -6.60 28.52
N PHE A 378 17.80 -5.68 29.10
CA PHE A 378 17.13 -4.62 28.34
C PHE A 378 18.15 -3.74 27.61
N TYR A 379 19.19 -3.28 28.30
CA TYR A 379 20.28 -2.48 27.71
C TYR A 379 20.93 -3.21 26.53
N ASN A 380 21.36 -4.46 26.74
CA ASN A 380 22.00 -5.25 25.69
C ASN A 380 21.07 -5.48 24.48
N ASN A 381 19.78 -5.75 24.73
CA ASN A 381 18.78 -5.87 23.67
C ASN A 381 18.60 -4.56 22.90
N TYR A 382 18.54 -3.42 23.61
CA TYR A 382 18.45 -2.10 23.00
C TYR A 382 19.64 -1.83 22.07
N ILE A 383 20.87 -2.05 22.56
CA ILE A 383 22.09 -1.86 21.76
C ILE A 383 22.12 -2.78 20.54
N ASN A 384 21.79 -4.06 20.73
CA ASN A 384 21.82 -5.05 19.65
C ASN A 384 20.75 -4.79 18.58
N ASN A 385 19.55 -4.35 18.99
CA ASN A 385 18.48 -4.01 18.05
C ASN A 385 18.78 -2.71 17.30
N GLY A 386 19.32 -1.69 17.98
CA GLY A 386 19.72 -0.45 17.34
C GLY A 386 20.88 -0.62 16.34
N LYS A 387 21.79 -1.57 16.55
CA LYS A 387 22.82 -1.94 15.57
C LYS A 387 22.26 -2.63 14.33
N LYS A 388 21.16 -3.37 14.47
CA LYS A 388 20.52 -4.11 13.36
C LYS A 388 19.59 -3.22 12.54
N ASN A 389 19.02 -2.17 13.14
CA ASN A 389 18.05 -1.30 12.51
C ASN A 389 18.61 0.11 12.35
N ASN A 390 18.81 0.52 11.09
CA ASN A 390 19.15 1.89 10.72
C ASN A 390 17.98 2.89 10.88
N LYS A 391 16.80 2.41 11.30
CA LYS A 391 15.57 3.20 11.49
C LYS A 391 15.12 3.17 12.94
N LEU A 392 14.71 4.33 13.46
CA LEU A 392 14.08 4.49 14.76
C LEU A 392 12.77 5.26 14.58
N CYS A 393 11.64 4.61 14.84
CA CYS A 393 10.34 5.28 14.89
C CYS A 393 10.12 5.84 16.30
N VAL A 394 9.74 7.11 16.37
CA VAL A 394 9.54 7.85 17.62
C VAL A 394 8.27 8.69 17.52
N SER A 395 7.71 9.06 18.66
CA SER A 395 6.56 9.97 18.77
C SER A 395 6.99 11.33 19.28
N LEU A 396 6.33 12.40 18.84
CA LEU A 396 6.56 13.78 19.30
C LEU A 396 5.49 14.26 20.30
N ASN A 397 5.77 14.30 21.59
CA ASN A 397 4.78 14.67 22.59
C ASN A 397 4.97 16.09 23.11
N ASN A 398 3.87 16.80 23.30
CA ASN A 398 3.82 18.14 23.88
C ASN A 398 2.66 18.23 24.89
N GLU A 399 2.40 19.43 25.42
CA GLU A 399 1.29 19.69 26.34
C GLU A 399 -0.09 19.34 25.78
N GLY A 400 -0.29 19.53 24.48
CA GLY A 400 -1.54 19.23 23.80
C GLY A 400 -1.73 17.75 23.48
N PHE A 401 -0.64 17.00 23.39
CA PHE A 401 -0.63 15.59 23.03
C PHE A 401 0.36 14.79 23.88
N ILE A 402 -0.21 14.10 24.87
CA ILE A 402 0.47 13.14 25.75
C ILE A 402 -0.19 11.77 25.51
N GLY A 403 0.28 11.04 24.50
CA GLY A 403 -0.32 9.77 24.03
C GLY A 403 0.66 8.59 24.09
N GLY A 404 0.14 7.37 24.27
CA GLY A 404 0.93 6.13 24.10
C GLY A 404 1.64 5.59 25.35
N TYR A 405 1.51 6.25 26.50
CA TYR A 405 2.28 5.90 27.70
C TYR A 405 1.59 4.93 28.65
N GLY A 406 2.36 3.99 29.21
CA GLY A 406 1.99 3.30 30.43
C GLY A 406 1.20 2.01 30.24
N LYS A 407 1.76 1.04 29.50
CA LYS A 407 1.43 -0.36 29.76
C LYS A 407 2.52 -0.95 30.64
N SER A 408 2.14 -1.83 31.57
CA SER A 408 3.07 -2.45 32.53
C SER A 408 4.19 -3.26 31.86
N ASP A 409 4.03 -3.61 30.58
CA ASP A 409 4.96 -4.36 29.75
C ASP A 409 5.76 -3.46 28.79
N LYS A 410 5.85 -2.15 29.04
CA LYS A 410 6.55 -1.19 28.17
C LYS A 410 7.32 -0.12 28.94
N VAL A 411 8.44 0.32 28.37
CA VAL A 411 9.25 1.46 28.83
C VAL A 411 9.34 2.49 27.70
N ASN A 412 9.22 3.77 28.04
CA ASN A 412 9.31 4.86 27.07
C ASN A 412 10.65 5.58 27.22
N LEU A 413 11.48 5.44 26.21
CA LEU A 413 12.80 6.02 26.11
C LEU A 413 12.68 7.37 25.42
N GLY A 414 13.13 8.44 26.07
CA GLY A 414 13.05 9.81 25.58
C GLY A 414 14.39 10.35 25.06
N TYR A 415 14.32 11.33 24.17
CA TYR A 415 15.47 11.94 23.51
C TYR A 415 15.29 13.47 23.43
N PHE A 416 16.38 14.20 23.66
CA PHE A 416 16.48 15.67 23.49
C PHE A 416 17.26 16.07 22.22
N ASN A 417 17.85 15.11 21.52
CA ASN A 417 18.38 15.30 20.18
C ASN A 417 18.14 14.04 19.36
N THR A 418 18.16 14.19 18.04
CA THR A 418 18.09 13.06 17.10
C THR A 418 19.45 12.40 16.84
N GLY A 419 20.53 12.96 17.40
CA GLY A 419 21.91 12.54 17.16
C GLY A 419 22.33 12.84 15.71
N ASN A 420 23.02 11.91 15.07
CA ASN A 420 23.37 12.02 13.64
C ASN A 420 22.28 11.44 12.70
N LYS A 421 21.04 11.29 13.18
CA LYS A 421 19.96 10.70 12.39
C LYS A 421 19.14 11.78 11.71
N GLN A 422 18.84 11.56 10.44
CA GLN A 422 18.00 12.44 9.65
C GLN A 422 16.52 12.04 9.77
N VAL A 423 15.63 13.02 9.74
CA VAL A 423 14.19 12.77 9.59
C VAL A 423 13.92 12.22 8.19
N LEU A 424 13.49 10.96 8.11
CA LEU A 424 13.11 10.31 6.85
C LEU A 424 11.63 10.53 6.51
N SER A 425 10.80 10.71 7.54
CA SER A 425 9.37 10.95 7.40
C SER A 425 8.81 11.63 8.64
N ALA A 426 8.01 12.66 8.41
CA ALA A 426 7.25 13.44 9.39
C ALA A 426 5.94 13.88 8.71
N ASN A 427 5.09 12.90 8.38
CA ASN A 427 3.80 13.16 7.74
C ASN A 427 2.69 13.14 8.79
N THR A 428 1.55 13.74 8.48
CA THR A 428 0.38 13.87 9.36
C THR A 428 -0.38 12.57 9.67
N ARG A 429 0.24 11.43 9.39
CA ARG A 429 -0.30 10.07 9.57
C ARG A 429 0.73 9.22 10.30
N ASP A 430 0.29 8.07 10.81
CA ASP A 430 1.08 7.11 11.57
C ASP A 430 2.48 6.91 10.95
N GLY A 431 3.50 7.44 11.61
CA GLY A 431 4.90 7.40 11.22
C GLY A 431 5.59 6.07 11.51
N GLN A 432 4.85 5.10 12.07
CA GLN A 432 5.27 3.72 12.24
C GLN A 432 5.41 3.09 10.87
N THR A 433 6.64 3.08 10.37
CA THR A 433 7.03 2.53 9.06
C THR A 433 6.47 3.38 7.92
N ASN A 434 7.11 3.54 6.77
CA ASN A 434 6.87 2.65 5.63
C ASN A 434 5.48 1.94 5.57
N GLN A 435 4.39 2.48 6.11
CA GLN A 435 3.02 2.10 5.74
C GLN A 435 2.70 2.72 4.35
N ARG A 436 3.59 2.63 3.36
CA ARG A 436 3.69 1.63 2.26
C ARG A 436 3.02 0.25 2.37
N LYS A 437 2.47 -0.17 3.50
CA LYS A 437 1.28 -1.01 3.45
C LYS A 437 0.13 -0.12 3.01
N ILE A 438 0.19 0.20 1.71
CA ILE A 438 -0.99 0.45 0.92
C ILE A 438 -2.03 -0.55 1.44
N ASP A 439 -3.09 -0.04 2.07
CA ASP A 439 -4.28 -0.81 2.41
C ASP A 439 -4.50 -1.82 1.28
N GLU A 440 -4.59 -3.12 1.54
CA GLU A 440 -4.48 -4.15 0.48
C GLU A 440 -5.54 -3.99 -0.64
N GLY A 441 -6.52 -3.10 -0.48
CA GLY A 441 -7.48 -2.64 -1.50
C GLY A 441 -7.39 -1.16 -1.94
N LYS A 442 -6.32 -0.40 -1.64
CA LYS A 442 -6.12 1.02 -2.01
C LYS A 442 -4.85 1.28 -2.83
N LYS A 443 -4.37 0.26 -3.54
CA LYS A 443 -3.18 0.25 -4.43
C LYS A 443 -3.18 1.20 -5.62
N ARG A 444 -4.30 1.88 -5.88
CA ARG A 444 -4.42 2.90 -6.93
C ARG A 444 -4.05 4.31 -6.51
N LYS A 445 -3.76 4.53 -5.23
CA LYS A 445 -3.74 5.86 -4.63
C LYS A 445 -2.33 6.25 -4.22
N VAL A 446 -1.88 7.39 -4.74
CA VAL A 446 -0.61 8.00 -4.34
C VAL A 446 -0.87 8.87 -3.12
N ILE A 447 -0.01 8.76 -2.11
CA ILE A 447 -0.12 9.55 -0.88
C ILE A 447 0.48 10.93 -1.15
N LYS A 448 -0.26 12.00 -0.88
CA LYS A 448 0.31 13.35 -0.85
C LYS A 448 1.37 13.45 0.25
N ASN A 449 2.57 13.88 -0.10
CA ASN A 449 3.65 14.12 0.85
C ASN A 449 3.43 15.47 1.55
N VAL A 450 2.85 15.45 2.75
CA VAL A 450 2.51 16.65 3.52
C VAL A 450 3.46 16.80 4.69
N VAL A 451 4.56 17.51 4.48
CA VAL A 451 5.49 17.91 5.54
C VAL A 451 5.10 19.30 6.02
N LEU A 452 4.86 19.46 7.32
CA LEU A 452 4.45 20.72 7.95
C LEU A 452 5.54 21.21 8.90
N PRO A 453 5.69 22.53 9.12
CA PRO A 453 6.50 23.06 10.23
C PRO A 453 6.01 22.47 11.56
N ILE A 454 6.90 22.38 12.56
CA ILE A 454 6.60 21.58 13.77
C ILE A 454 5.34 22.02 14.50
N GLU A 455 5.10 23.32 14.61
CA GLU A 455 3.93 23.81 15.33
C GLU A 455 2.62 23.38 14.68
N ASP A 456 2.60 23.34 13.35
CA ASP A 456 1.44 22.91 12.60
C ASP A 456 1.36 21.38 12.52
N PHE A 457 2.50 20.70 12.42
CA PHE A 457 2.57 19.25 12.58
C PHE A 457 1.95 18.84 13.92
N MET A 458 2.36 19.44 15.03
CA MET A 458 1.83 19.10 16.36
C MET A 458 0.34 19.40 16.51
N LYS A 459 -0.17 20.46 15.88
CA LYS A 459 -1.61 20.79 15.85
C LYS A 459 -2.41 19.80 15.00
N ASP A 460 -1.92 19.45 13.81
CA ASP A 460 -2.66 18.67 12.82
C ASP A 460 -2.53 17.14 13.03
N THR A 461 -1.59 16.68 13.88
CA THR A 461 -1.27 15.25 14.07
C THR A 461 -1.64 14.66 15.43
N TYR A 462 -2.57 15.28 16.16
CA TYR A 462 -2.96 14.94 17.54
C TYR A 462 -3.34 13.47 17.86
N LYS A 463 -3.34 12.54 16.90
CA LYS A 463 -3.49 11.08 17.11
C LYS A 463 -2.36 10.23 16.53
N TYR A 464 -1.55 10.79 15.63
CA TYR A 464 -0.55 10.11 14.82
C TYR A 464 0.65 11.04 14.57
N ASN A 465 1.41 11.30 15.63
CA ASN A 465 2.52 12.24 15.71
C ASN A 465 3.89 11.56 15.58
N GLU A 466 3.93 10.42 14.90
CA GLU A 466 5.14 9.63 14.81
C GLU A 466 6.03 10.11 13.67
N ILE A 467 7.34 10.11 13.92
CA ILE A 467 8.38 10.44 12.95
C ILE A 467 9.34 9.26 12.85
N THR A 468 9.92 9.08 11.66
CA THR A 468 10.97 8.08 11.45
C THR A 468 12.32 8.78 11.32
N LEU A 469 13.24 8.44 12.22
CA LEU A 469 14.63 8.85 12.19
C LEU A 469 15.48 7.76 11.53
N TYR A 470 16.48 8.16 10.74
CA TYR A 470 17.28 7.25 9.94
C TYR A 470 18.76 7.63 9.92
N ASN A 471 19.65 6.62 9.95
CA ASN A 471 21.10 6.81 9.82
C ASN A 471 21.63 6.07 8.59
N ASP A 472 22.31 6.80 7.68
CA ASP A 472 22.96 6.23 6.49
C ASP A 472 24.33 5.58 6.76
N SER A 473 24.90 5.76 7.95
CA SER A 473 26.18 5.16 8.31
C SER A 473 26.06 3.64 8.50
N LYS A 474 27.04 2.90 7.97
CA LYS A 474 27.17 1.44 8.17
C LYS A 474 27.71 1.07 9.56
N ASP A 475 28.33 2.03 10.26
CA ASP A 475 28.78 1.90 11.64
C ASP A 475 27.73 2.52 12.57
N ILE A 476 26.65 1.79 12.81
CA ILE A 476 25.48 2.28 13.55
C ILE A 476 25.74 2.12 15.04
N GLU A 477 26.11 3.22 15.71
CA GLU A 477 25.87 3.31 17.14
C GLU A 477 24.37 3.59 17.38
N PRO A 478 23.71 2.84 18.28
CA PRO A 478 22.35 3.14 18.67
C PRO A 478 22.33 4.53 19.32
N VAL A 479 21.35 5.36 18.95
CA VAL A 479 21.13 6.63 19.65
C VAL A 479 20.76 6.29 21.08
N MET A 480 21.53 6.81 22.03
CA MET A 480 21.24 6.56 23.44
C MET A 480 20.07 7.42 23.88
N PRO A 481 19.15 6.89 24.70
CA PRO A 481 18.12 7.71 25.30
C PRO A 481 18.73 8.73 26.26
N ASP A 482 18.10 9.89 26.37
CA ASP A 482 18.46 10.94 27.33
C ASP A 482 17.68 10.81 28.64
N PHE A 483 16.52 10.14 28.61
CA PHE A 483 15.65 9.97 29.79
C PHE A 483 14.65 8.83 29.63
N ILE A 484 13.99 8.46 30.73
CA ILE A 484 12.74 7.68 30.69
C ILE A 484 11.57 8.62 30.92
N LEU A 485 10.53 8.50 30.09
CA LEU A 485 9.28 9.24 30.22
C LEU A 485 8.19 8.35 30.81
N THR A 486 7.54 8.80 31.88
CA THR A 486 6.47 8.05 32.54
C THR A 486 5.25 8.91 32.82
N ASN A 487 4.08 8.29 32.78
CA ASN A 487 2.81 8.84 33.24
C ASN A 487 2.37 8.23 34.57
N ASN A 488 3.16 7.30 35.13
CA ASN A 488 2.93 6.80 36.47
C ASN A 488 3.44 7.82 37.47
N ASN A 489 2.62 8.15 38.46
CA ASN A 489 2.98 9.07 39.53
C ASN A 489 4.28 8.66 40.26
N GLU A 490 4.54 7.35 40.31
CA GLU A 490 5.76 6.73 40.78
C GLU A 490 6.30 5.79 39.68
N PRO A 491 7.58 5.88 39.29
CA PRO A 491 8.17 4.95 38.33
C PRO A 491 8.17 3.51 38.86
N THR A 492 8.01 2.55 37.97
CA THR A 492 8.12 1.12 38.30
C THR A 492 9.57 0.77 38.69
N PRO A 493 9.79 -0.28 39.50
CA PRO A 493 11.15 -0.69 39.87
C PRO A 493 12.05 -0.97 38.64
N ILE A 494 11.50 -1.55 37.58
CA ILE A 494 12.25 -1.85 36.36
C ILE A 494 12.64 -0.58 35.58
N GLU A 495 11.78 0.45 35.55
CA GLU A 495 12.13 1.77 34.98
C GLU A 495 13.30 2.39 35.74
N VAL A 496 13.31 2.31 37.08
CA VAL A 496 14.42 2.84 37.91
C VAL A 496 15.73 2.09 37.65
N GLU A 497 15.68 0.76 37.57
CA GLU A 497 16.87 -0.07 37.27
C GLU A 497 17.40 0.18 35.84
N ILE A 498 16.51 0.32 34.86
CA ILE A 498 16.87 0.66 33.47
C ILE A 498 17.48 2.07 33.42
N ALA A 499 16.83 3.07 34.01
CA ALA A 499 17.35 4.44 34.07
C ALA A 499 18.75 4.49 34.70
N SER A 500 18.97 3.76 35.78
CA SER A 500 20.29 3.64 36.41
C SER A 500 21.32 2.97 35.51
N THR A 501 20.93 1.92 34.78
CA THR A 501 21.83 1.21 33.84
C THR A 501 22.27 2.11 32.68
N PHE A 502 21.37 2.94 32.15
CA PHE A 502 21.70 3.92 31.12
C PHE A 502 22.37 5.19 31.69
N GLY A 503 22.25 5.44 32.99
CA GLY A 503 22.75 6.66 33.63
C GLY A 503 21.91 7.90 33.33
N ILE A 504 20.59 7.74 33.17
CA ILE A 504 19.66 8.78 32.71
C ILE A 504 18.58 9.10 33.75
N PRO A 505 18.01 10.31 33.76
CA PRO A 505 16.90 10.67 34.64
C PRO A 505 15.55 10.07 34.20
N ILE A 506 14.57 10.14 35.10
CA ILE A 506 13.16 9.85 34.82
C ILE A 506 12.34 11.13 34.90
N TYR A 507 11.53 11.41 33.88
CA TYR A 507 10.55 12.49 33.87
C TYR A 507 9.13 11.93 33.98
N PHE A 508 8.39 12.42 34.98
CA PHE A 508 6.96 12.18 35.11
C PHE A 508 6.18 13.36 34.54
N VAL A 509 5.22 13.06 33.65
CA VAL A 509 4.24 14.03 33.14
C VAL A 509 2.86 13.64 33.62
N ASN A 510 2.23 14.51 34.40
CA ASN A 510 0.84 14.32 34.80
C ASN A 510 -0.10 14.79 33.69
N LYS A 511 -0.56 13.85 32.85
CA LYS A 511 -1.49 14.14 31.74
C LYS A 511 -2.76 14.89 32.16
N GLU A 512 -3.27 14.66 33.36
CA GLU A 512 -4.50 15.31 33.84
C GLU A 512 -4.35 16.81 34.09
N LYS A 513 -3.10 17.30 34.23
CA LYS A 513 -2.80 18.72 34.48
C LYS A 513 -2.65 19.54 33.20
N TYR A 514 -2.76 18.93 32.03
CA TYR A 514 -2.61 19.59 30.73
C TYR A 514 -3.92 19.57 29.96
N GLU A 515 -4.30 20.70 29.38
CA GLU A 515 -5.50 20.81 28.56
C GLU A 515 -5.35 19.94 27.30
N SER A 516 -6.24 18.96 27.13
CA SER A 516 -6.34 18.24 25.87
C SER A 516 -7.07 19.11 24.86
N TYR A 517 -6.44 19.45 23.73
CA TYR A 517 -7.14 20.13 22.64
C TYR A 517 -8.28 19.25 22.10
N GLU A 518 -9.42 19.86 21.81
CA GLU A 518 -10.45 19.20 21.00
C GLU A 518 -9.87 18.95 19.60
N ALA A 519 -9.68 17.67 19.33
CA ALA A 519 -9.39 17.09 18.04
C ALA A 519 -10.14 17.78 16.89
N THR A 520 -9.47 18.57 16.06
CA THR A 520 -9.91 18.69 14.66
C THR A 520 -9.70 17.32 14.04
N SER A 521 -10.75 16.71 13.47
CA SER A 521 -10.59 15.41 12.77
C SER A 521 -9.37 15.49 11.85
N PRO A 522 -8.52 14.44 11.78
CA PRO A 522 -7.43 14.42 10.82
C PRO A 522 -8.03 14.76 9.46
N ARG A 523 -7.38 15.66 8.70
CA ARG A 523 -7.88 16.07 7.39
C ARG A 523 -8.23 14.79 6.61
N PRO A 524 -9.43 14.72 6.00
CA PRO A 524 -9.84 13.53 5.25
C PRO A 524 -8.74 13.17 4.28
N ASN A 525 -8.51 11.86 4.13
CA ASN A 525 -7.39 11.39 3.33
C ASN A 525 -7.44 11.99 1.92
N GLU A 526 -6.56 12.94 1.61
CA GLU A 526 -6.38 13.41 0.24
C GLU A 526 -5.49 12.40 -0.49
N TRP A 527 -6.07 11.23 -0.77
CA TRP A 527 -5.52 10.30 -1.73
C TRP A 527 -5.71 10.89 -3.11
N TYR A 528 -4.63 11.00 -3.89
CA TYR A 528 -4.77 11.30 -5.30
C TYR A 528 -5.07 9.99 -6.03
N ASP A 529 -6.21 9.93 -6.71
CA ASP A 529 -6.62 8.80 -7.53
C ASP A 529 -6.36 9.15 -8.99
N TYR A 530 -5.31 8.58 -9.58
CA TYR A 530 -4.98 8.81 -10.99
C TYR A 530 -5.99 8.15 -11.94
N ASP A 531 -6.84 7.25 -11.45
CA ASP A 531 -7.65 6.36 -12.28
C ASP A 531 -8.89 7.07 -12.85
N SER A 532 -9.33 8.21 -12.28
CA SER A 532 -10.44 8.99 -12.83
C SER A 532 -10.07 9.78 -14.10
N SER A 533 -8.79 9.83 -14.46
CA SER A 533 -8.30 10.74 -15.49
C SER A 533 -7.43 10.15 -16.61
N PHE A 534 -7.16 8.84 -16.59
CA PHE A 534 -6.50 8.14 -17.70
C PHE A 534 -7.51 7.64 -18.74
N VAL A 535 -7.83 8.52 -19.70
CA VAL A 535 -8.15 8.09 -21.07
C VAL A 535 -7.19 8.85 -21.98
N ILE A 536 -6.01 8.29 -22.23
CA ILE A 536 -5.29 8.62 -23.46
C ILE A 536 -6.18 8.04 -24.57
N GLU A 537 -7.00 8.89 -25.21
CA GLU A 537 -7.64 8.48 -26.45
C GLU A 537 -6.52 8.14 -27.43
N SER A 538 -6.45 6.86 -27.80
CA SER A 538 -5.40 6.19 -28.57
C SER A 538 -5.31 6.67 -30.03
N ARG A 539 -5.44 7.96 -30.31
CA ARG A 539 -5.52 8.48 -31.68
C ARG A 539 -4.17 8.74 -32.34
N VAL A 540 -3.06 8.79 -31.60
CA VAL A 540 -1.78 9.29 -32.16
C VAL A 540 -0.61 8.30 -32.11
N ILE A 541 -0.55 7.38 -31.13
CA ILE A 541 0.62 6.49 -30.98
C ILE A 541 0.72 5.42 -32.09
N GLU A 542 -0.40 5.02 -32.72
CA GLU A 542 -0.38 4.06 -33.84
C GLU A 542 0.27 4.62 -35.13
N ASN A 543 0.35 5.94 -35.31
CA ASN A 543 0.83 6.55 -36.55
C ASN A 543 2.33 6.88 -36.57
N GLU A 544 3.01 6.91 -35.42
CA GLU A 544 4.45 7.23 -35.39
C GLU A 544 5.34 6.01 -35.11
N ILE A 545 4.87 5.01 -34.37
CA ILE A 545 5.63 3.76 -34.17
C ILE A 545 5.68 2.94 -35.47
N SER A 546 4.61 2.98 -36.28
CA SER A 546 4.52 2.28 -37.57
C SER A 546 5.39 2.89 -38.69
N ASN A 547 5.90 4.11 -38.52
CA ASN A 547 6.75 4.80 -39.50
C ASN A 547 8.26 4.63 -39.26
N SER A 548 8.67 3.78 -38.31
CA SER A 548 10.07 3.51 -38.01
C SER A 548 10.50 2.07 -38.26
N GLN A 549 9.96 1.38 -39.28
CA GLN A 549 10.56 0.12 -39.76
C GLN A 549 10.11 -0.27 -41.18
N THR A 550 10.58 0.47 -42.19
CA THR A 550 10.86 -0.12 -43.51
C THR A 550 12.33 -0.52 -43.54
N ILE A 551 12.64 -1.74 -43.10
CA ILE A 551 13.89 -2.40 -43.46
C ILE A 551 13.53 -3.43 -44.52
N SER A 552 13.90 -3.12 -45.76
CA SER A 552 13.92 -4.05 -46.87
C SER A 552 14.85 -5.22 -46.58
N TYR A 553 14.38 -6.43 -46.86
CA TYR A 553 14.96 -7.24 -47.94
C TYR A 553 13.83 -7.86 -48.77
#